data_AF-A0A8T4SV77-F1
#
_entry.id   AF-A0A8T4SV77-F1
#
_cell.length_a   1.000
_cell.length_b   1.000
_cell.length_c   1.000
_cell.angle_alpha   90.00
_cell.angle_beta   90.00
_cell.angle_gamma   90.00
#
_symmetry.space_group_name_H-M   'P 1'
#
loop_
_entity.id
_entity.type
_entity.pdbx_description
1 polymer ?
#
loop_
_entity_poly.entity_id
_entity_poly.type
_entity_poly.pdbx_seq_one_letter_code
_entity_poly.pdbx_strand_id
1 'polypeptide(L)'
;MGSNIEINDTLKISKARGFPEGLNLEDHLKTPAESQRFVGRTFNFWNTGERLYHRYPTRVFLVEEGPKGDWLYWGHVHILRQTISAGKTSGSFEIVKIYDPDYQRSMTRNEAPEGKSFF
;
A
#
# COMPACT_ATOMS: atom_id res chain seq x y z
N MET A 1 23.27 20.29 11.75
CA MET A 1 22.47 19.21 12.35
C MET A 1 21.19 19.08 11.54
N GLY A 2 20.79 17.87 11.16
CA GLY A 2 19.58 17.62 10.36
C GLY A 2 19.07 16.20 10.62
N SER A 3 17.80 15.97 10.30
CA SER A 3 17.13 14.67 10.41
C SER A 3 16.76 14.16 9.02
N ASN A 4 16.65 12.84 8.86
CA ASN A 4 16.25 12.21 7.61
C ASN A 4 14.74 11.94 7.63
N ILE A 5 14.01 12.46 6.63
CA ILE A 5 12.62 12.10 6.36
C ILE A 5 12.55 11.54 4.93
N GLU A 6 11.98 10.35 4.78
CA GLU A 6 11.71 9.73 3.48
C GLU A 6 10.40 10.28 2.91
N ILE A 7 10.37 10.74 1.67
CA ILE A 7 9.13 11.19 1.02
C ILE A 7 8.67 10.09 0.06
N ASN A 8 7.48 9.54 0.29
CA ASN A 8 7.03 8.33 -0.40
C ASN A 8 5.72 8.56 -1.15
N ASP A 9 5.69 8.11 -2.38
CA ASP A 9 4.47 7.95 -3.18
C ASP A 9 3.85 6.55 -3.04
N THR A 10 4.50 5.66 -2.29
CA THR A 10 4.10 4.25 -2.15
C THR A 10 3.93 3.87 -0.67
N LEU A 11 2.72 3.48 -0.29
CA LEU A 11 2.40 2.87 1.00
C LEU A 11 2.60 1.36 0.91
N LYS A 12 3.83 0.92 1.20
CA LYS A 12 4.16 -0.50 1.37
C LYS A 12 3.92 -0.94 2.82
N ILE A 13 2.98 -1.85 3.03
CA ILE A 13 2.62 -2.37 4.36
C ILE A 13 2.28 -3.87 4.28
N SER A 14 2.56 -4.60 5.36
CA SER A 14 2.14 -5.99 5.54
C SER A 14 0.79 -6.06 6.27
N LYS A 15 0.18 -7.25 6.35
CA LYS A 15 -1.06 -7.48 7.12
C LYS A 15 -0.95 -7.02 8.58
N ALA A 16 0.17 -7.34 9.24
CA ALA A 16 0.45 -6.88 10.61
C ALA A 16 0.61 -5.35 10.76
N ARG A 17 0.76 -4.64 9.64
CA ARG A 17 1.01 -3.20 9.57
C ARG A 17 -0.16 -2.40 9.01
N GLY A 18 -1.33 -3.04 8.91
CA GLY A 18 -2.58 -2.39 8.53
C GLY A 18 -2.98 -2.61 7.08
N PHE A 19 -2.38 -3.58 6.38
CA PHE A 19 -2.94 -4.01 5.10
C PHE A 19 -4.32 -4.63 5.34
N PRO A 20 -5.36 -4.32 4.52
CA PRO A 20 -6.74 -4.73 4.79
C PRO A 20 -6.92 -6.24 4.95
N GLU A 21 -7.52 -6.67 6.06
CA GLU A 21 -7.92 -8.06 6.24
C GLU A 21 -9.02 -8.44 5.23
N GLY A 22 -8.89 -9.63 4.63
CA GLY A 22 -9.83 -10.12 3.62
C GLY A 22 -9.63 -9.55 2.22
N LEU A 23 -8.63 -8.68 2.00
CA LEU A 23 -8.10 -8.38 0.66
C LEU A 23 -6.89 -9.30 0.44
N ASN A 24 -7.07 -10.36 -0.35
CA ASN A 24 -6.02 -11.35 -0.59
C ASN A 24 -6.00 -11.77 -2.07
N LEU A 25 -4.81 -12.17 -2.54
CA LEU A 25 -4.56 -12.44 -3.95
C LEU A 25 -5.39 -13.62 -4.48
N GLU A 26 -5.58 -14.66 -3.67
CA GLU A 26 -6.32 -15.87 -4.09
C GLU A 26 -7.78 -15.57 -4.42
N ASP A 27 -8.46 -14.82 -3.54
CA ASP A 27 -9.84 -14.39 -3.74
C ASP A 27 -9.92 -13.36 -4.86
N HIS A 28 -8.96 -12.42 -4.91
CA HIS A 28 -8.92 -11.41 -5.97
C HIS A 28 -8.79 -12.02 -7.37
N LEU A 29 -8.03 -13.10 -7.53
CA LEU A 29 -7.90 -13.83 -8.80
C LEU A 29 -9.18 -14.59 -9.20
N LYS A 30 -9.96 -15.07 -8.23
CA LYS A 30 -11.20 -15.81 -8.48
C LYS A 30 -12.40 -14.89 -8.70
N THR A 31 -12.54 -13.88 -7.86
CA THR A 31 -13.69 -12.97 -7.80
C THR A 31 -13.22 -11.50 -7.68
N PRO A 32 -12.64 -10.91 -8.76
CA PRO A 32 -12.08 -9.55 -8.71
C PRO A 32 -13.08 -8.49 -8.25
N ALA A 33 -14.35 -8.64 -8.65
CA ALA A 33 -15.44 -7.74 -8.29
C ALA A 33 -15.65 -7.64 -6.77
N GLU A 34 -15.41 -8.72 -6.00
CA GLU A 34 -15.56 -8.68 -4.55
C GLU A 34 -14.49 -7.82 -3.89
N SER A 35 -13.30 -7.71 -4.48
CA SER A 35 -12.25 -6.83 -3.96
C SER A 35 -12.65 -5.35 -4.05
N GLN A 36 -13.52 -4.98 -4.98
CA GLN A 36 -13.99 -3.59 -5.10
C GLN A 36 -14.78 -3.11 -3.87
N ARG A 37 -15.27 -4.02 -3.00
CA ARG A 37 -15.92 -3.68 -1.73
C ARG A 37 -15.02 -2.89 -0.76
N PHE A 38 -13.71 -2.93 -0.99
CA PHE A 38 -12.72 -2.22 -0.19
C PHE A 38 -12.53 -0.75 -0.63
N VAL A 39 -12.97 -0.39 -1.84
CA VAL A 39 -12.93 1.00 -2.32
C VAL A 39 -13.89 1.86 -1.49
N GLY A 40 -13.44 3.06 -1.11
CA GLY A 40 -14.13 3.98 -0.20
C GLY A 40 -13.99 3.64 1.29
N ARG A 41 -13.36 2.51 1.64
CA ARG A 41 -13.12 2.14 3.05
C ARG A 41 -11.82 2.74 3.56
N THR A 42 -11.84 3.07 4.85
CA THR A 42 -10.68 3.62 5.57
C THR A 42 -10.02 2.56 6.44
N PHE A 43 -8.70 2.56 6.45
CA PHE A 43 -7.86 1.66 7.25
C PHE A 43 -6.80 2.45 8.00
N ASN A 44 -6.27 1.86 9.07
CA ASN A 44 -5.14 2.40 9.81
C ASN A 44 -3.87 1.66 9.42
N PHE A 45 -2.75 2.36 9.40
CA PHE A 45 -1.45 1.77 9.08
C PHE A 45 -0.37 2.25 10.04
N TRP A 46 0.74 1.50 10.06
CA TRP A 46 1.99 1.99 10.60
C TRP A 46 3.18 1.45 9.80
N ASN A 47 4.29 2.17 9.86
CA ASN A 47 5.51 1.88 9.14
C ASN A 47 6.73 2.30 9.97
N THR A 48 7.86 1.60 9.80
CA THR A 48 9.12 1.96 10.45
C THR A 48 9.73 3.19 9.77
N GLY A 49 10.51 3.97 10.51
CA GLY A 49 11.14 5.18 10.00
C GLY A 49 10.21 6.39 9.92
N GLU A 50 10.84 7.53 9.71
CA GLU A 50 10.20 8.83 9.57
C GLU A 50 9.90 9.06 8.08
N ARG A 51 8.63 8.89 7.71
CA ARG A 51 8.16 8.92 6.33
C ARG A 51 7.05 9.96 6.18
N LEU A 52 7.08 10.69 5.07
CA LEU A 52 6.03 11.61 4.66
C LEU A 52 5.42 11.11 3.36
N TYR A 53 4.17 10.68 3.41
CA TYR A 53 3.42 10.34 2.22
C TYR A 53 2.76 11.57 1.60
N HIS A 54 2.48 11.53 0.30
CA HIS A 54 1.77 12.62 -0.35
C HIS A 54 0.39 12.87 0.29
N ARG A 55 0.04 14.15 0.45
CA ARG A 55 -1.24 14.58 1.01
C ARG A 55 -2.34 14.48 -0.05
N TYR A 56 -3.56 14.20 0.38
CA TYR A 56 -4.76 14.37 -0.44
C TYR A 56 -4.76 15.74 -1.15
N PRO A 57 -5.12 15.82 -2.45
CA PRO A 57 -5.71 14.77 -3.29
C PRO A 57 -4.70 13.93 -4.10
N THR A 58 -3.41 13.97 -3.74
CA THR A 58 -2.40 13.18 -4.48
C THR A 58 -2.52 11.71 -4.08
N ARG A 59 -2.63 10.85 -5.10
CA ARG A 59 -2.65 9.39 -4.93
C ARG A 59 -1.33 8.85 -4.38
N VAL A 60 -1.42 7.80 -3.56
CA VAL A 60 -0.30 6.99 -3.09
C VAL A 60 -0.56 5.54 -3.53
N PHE A 61 0.46 4.82 -4.00
CA PHE A 61 0.31 3.42 -4.36
C PHE A 61 0.11 2.55 -3.13
N LEU A 62 -0.86 1.65 -3.18
CA LEU A 62 -1.04 0.63 -2.15
C LEU A 62 -0.27 -0.63 -2.56
N VAL A 63 0.71 -1.00 -1.73
CA VAL A 63 1.53 -2.19 -1.95
C VAL A 63 1.46 -3.08 -0.72
N GLU A 64 1.12 -4.35 -0.92
CA GLU A 64 1.26 -5.38 0.10
C GLU A 64 2.71 -5.86 0.12
N GLU A 65 3.30 -5.91 1.31
CA GLU A 65 4.56 -6.59 1.52
C GLU A 65 4.32 -8.09 1.75
N GLY A 66 4.82 -8.91 0.84
CA GLY A 66 4.77 -10.36 0.91
C GLY A 66 5.77 -10.97 1.91
N PRO A 67 5.74 -12.30 2.10
CA PRO A 67 6.53 -12.99 3.11
C PRO A 67 8.05 -12.86 2.94
N LYS A 68 8.54 -12.57 1.74
CA LYS A 68 9.97 -12.41 1.43
C LYS A 68 10.40 -10.94 1.38
N GLY A 69 9.51 -10.02 1.75
CA GLY A 69 9.70 -8.58 1.54
C GLY A 69 9.51 -8.17 0.07
N ASP A 70 8.85 -9.02 -0.69
CA ASP A 70 8.37 -8.82 -2.05
C ASP A 70 7.16 -7.87 -2.08
N TRP A 71 6.95 -7.24 -3.23
CA TRP A 71 5.98 -6.16 -3.44
C TRP A 71 4.85 -6.69 -4.31
N LEU A 72 3.62 -6.50 -3.85
CA LEU A 72 2.41 -6.79 -4.62
C LEU A 72 1.57 -5.50 -4.71
N TYR A 73 1.44 -4.95 -5.92
CA TYR A 73 0.70 -3.71 -6.14
C TYR A 73 -0.81 -3.97 -6.18
N TRP A 74 -1.57 -3.23 -5.38
CA TRP A 74 -3.02 -3.41 -5.28
C TRP A 74 -3.83 -2.28 -5.90
N GLY A 75 -3.30 -1.06 -5.89
CA GLY A 75 -4.05 0.07 -6.41
C GLY A 75 -3.59 1.41 -5.84
N HIS A 76 -4.56 2.27 -5.57
CA HIS A 76 -4.33 3.62 -5.09
C HIS A 76 -5.06 3.88 -3.78
N VAL A 77 -4.43 4.68 -2.94
CA VAL A 77 -5.00 5.21 -1.70
C VAL A 77 -4.81 6.71 -1.61
N HIS A 78 -5.64 7.33 -0.77
CA HIS A 78 -5.37 8.65 -0.23
C HIS A 78 -4.99 8.53 1.23
N ILE A 79 -3.89 9.18 1.61
CA ILE A 79 -3.53 9.31 3.02
C ILE A 79 -4.41 10.40 3.63
N LEU A 80 -5.28 10.02 4.55
CA LEU A 80 -6.21 10.93 5.23
C LEU A 80 -5.51 11.64 6.39
N ARG A 81 -4.70 10.89 7.15
CA ARG A 81 -3.91 11.38 8.29
C ARG A 81 -2.61 10.60 8.38
N GLN A 82 -1.54 11.27 8.81
CA GLN A 82 -0.26 10.65 9.12
C GLN A 82 0.43 11.42 10.24
N THR A 83 1.10 10.69 11.12
CA THR A 83 1.86 11.19 12.27
C THR A 83 3.23 10.54 12.22
N ILE A 84 4.27 11.37 12.26
CA ILE A 84 5.67 10.96 12.40
C ILE A 84 6.04 11.05 13.88
N SER A 85 6.56 9.96 14.42
CA SER A 85 7.18 9.86 15.74
C SER A 85 8.58 9.27 15.56
N ALA A 86 9.44 9.38 16.59
CA ALA A 86 10.83 8.90 16.49
C ALA A 86 10.90 7.47 15.95
N GLY A 87 11.45 7.30 14.74
CA GLY A 87 11.59 6.01 14.06
C GLY A 87 10.30 5.32 13.62
N LYS A 88 9.15 6.00 13.59
CA LYS A 88 7.85 5.42 13.19
C LYS A 88 6.93 6.42 12.52
N THR A 89 6.23 5.97 11.48
CA THR A 89 5.12 6.70 10.86
C THR A 89 3.84 5.90 11.01
N SER A 90 2.72 6.54 11.32
CA SER A 90 1.41 5.89 11.42
C SER A 90 0.31 6.81 10.95
N GLY A 91 -0.86 6.26 10.61
CA GLY A 91 -1.93 7.08 10.07
C GLY A 91 -3.13 6.29 9.61
N SER A 92 -3.97 6.95 8.82
CA SER A 92 -5.10 6.33 8.15
C SER A 92 -5.13 6.66 6.67
N PHE A 93 -5.66 5.73 5.88
CA PHE A 93 -5.77 5.85 4.44
C PHE A 93 -7.12 5.33 3.95
N GLU A 94 -7.60 5.89 2.85
CA GLU A 94 -8.78 5.43 2.12
C GLU A 94 -8.35 4.77 0.82
N ILE A 95 -8.91 3.60 0.49
CA ILE A 95 -8.68 2.95 -0.80
C ILE A 95 -9.58 3.59 -1.84
N VAL A 96 -8.98 4.13 -2.90
CA VAL A 96 -9.74 4.80 -3.98
C VAL A 96 -9.75 4.03 -5.29
N LYS A 97 -8.84 3.06 -5.44
CA LYS A 97 -8.82 2.17 -6.59
C LYS A 97 -8.20 0.84 -6.20
N ILE A 98 -8.79 -0.25 -6.67
CA ILE A 98 -8.19 -1.57 -6.71
C ILE A 98 -8.06 -1.98 -8.17
N TYR A 99 -6.87 -2.44 -8.54
CA TYR A 99 -6.56 -2.92 -9.88
C TYR A 99 -7.26 -4.23 -10.18
N ASP A 100 -7.57 -4.47 -11.45
CA ASP A 100 -7.92 -5.80 -11.94
C ASP A 100 -6.67 -6.72 -11.89
N PRO A 101 -6.82 -8.05 -11.75
CA PRO A 101 -5.70 -8.94 -11.49
C PRO A 101 -4.60 -8.91 -12.57
N ASP A 102 -5.00 -8.83 -13.85
CA ASP A 102 -4.05 -8.77 -14.97
C ASP A 102 -3.24 -7.47 -14.95
N TYR A 103 -3.89 -6.35 -14.59
CA TYR A 103 -3.23 -5.07 -14.45
C TYR A 103 -2.35 -5.04 -13.19
N GLN A 104 -2.81 -5.59 -12.07
CA GLN A 104 -2.02 -5.77 -10.84
C GLN A 104 -0.74 -6.56 -11.14
N ARG A 105 -0.83 -7.66 -11.89
CA ARG A 105 0.33 -8.48 -12.27
C ARG A 105 1.32 -7.69 -13.11
N SER A 106 0.81 -7.00 -14.13
CA SER A 106 1.62 -6.17 -15.02
C SER A 106 2.32 -5.04 -14.27
N MET A 107 1.58 -4.32 -13.43
CA MET A 107 2.10 -3.24 -12.59
C MET A 107 3.17 -3.75 -11.63
N THR A 108 2.91 -4.87 -10.96
CA THR A 108 3.85 -5.45 -10.00
C THR A 108 5.17 -5.86 -10.67
N ARG A 109 5.12 -6.46 -11.86
CA ARG A 109 6.34 -6.86 -12.59
C ARG A 109 7.16 -5.68 -13.09
N ASN A 110 6.50 -4.59 -13.46
CA ASN A 110 7.15 -3.45 -14.10
C ASN A 110 7.67 -2.42 -13.10
N GLU A 111 7.00 -2.27 -11.95
CA GLU A 111 7.26 -1.19 -10.99
C GLU A 111 7.93 -1.67 -9.69
N ALA A 112 7.81 -2.96 -9.36
CA ALA A 112 8.53 -3.48 -8.21
C ALA A 112 10.06 -3.36 -8.45
N PRO A 113 10.84 -3.07 -7.39
CA PRO A 113 12.29 -3.09 -7.50
C PRO A 113 12.81 -4.43 -8.04
N GLU A 114 13.98 -4.42 -8.66
CA GLU A 114 14.59 -5.62 -9.22
C GLU A 114 14.71 -6.73 -8.16
N GLY A 115 14.20 -7.92 -8.50
CA GLY A 115 14.16 -9.07 -7.59
C GLY A 115 13.16 -8.94 -6.42
N LYS A 116 12.28 -7.93 -6.43
CA LYS A 116 11.24 -7.71 -5.40
C LYS A 116 9.82 -7.86 -5.91
N SER A 117 9.59 -8.21 -7.17
CA SER A 117 8.27 -8.62 -7.65
C SER A 117 7.76 -9.83 -6.86
N PHE A 118 6.48 -9.80 -6.46
CA PHE A 118 5.79 -10.97 -5.92
C PHE A 118 5.60 -12.09 -6.97
N PHE A 119 5.53 -11.72 -8.26
CA PHE A 119 5.36 -12.63 -9.40
C PHE A 119 6.67 -13.01 -10.07
#